data_AF-A0A4D9DQS7-F1
#
_entry.id   AF-A0A4D9DQS7-F1
#
_cell.length_a   1.000
_cell.length_b   1.000
_cell.length_c   1.000
_cell.angle_alpha   90.00
_cell.angle_beta   90.00
_cell.angle_gamma   90.00
#
_symmetry.space_group_name_H-M   'P 1'
#
loop_
_entity.id
_entity.type
_entity.pdbx_description
1 polymer ?
#
loop_
_entity_poly.entity_id
_entity_poly.type
_entity_poly.pdbx_seq_one_letter_code
_entity_poly.pdbx_strand_id
1 'polypeptide(L)'
;MAGPEEEEGSPAEDAPGSDPRVRLLGERVLRSLRLKPERWERCAGSPEAQPLLRGFLEGAAGQPPLLLVTLSPAGQLALSTQLPASPGRSKALFFLRRGPGPLSAPPGPGELLYGDLPASSLEHFAALVEEVVAPVLANQKNHHSWPHVVSQDIMRHVHSLKSNIFVVIGQVKGKTLLPLPAGSERMEYIDCENEKTVELVDKSLVHAIESTVIEWSYQIQGALKRESSEPLLQGSNPNPKVELEFWKNRYEDLECIYNQLKTQKVRKMAELLDRVQSSYFPAFKAMFRDVVEALTEAQDINLHLTPLQRRLEEIENVEFNEVKPLISPLLHMVCLTWATSNYYNTPARIIVLLQEICNLLIQQAWNYLTPEDILKGEAEESLGKVREVLGILSCFKQTFEERRENLHTYFKPGQGVKEWDFQSLMVFARLDGFLRRLEMVEDLLATALDIMKLEKIEFSGIRGKALSQQVLSMYEEFQEVYKVLSDRSYDCLDTNNMVGGTGLQEN
;
A
#
# COMPACT_ATOMS: atom_id res chain seq x y z
N MET A 1 49.42 26.79 -67.02
CA MET A 1 48.13 27.45 -66.74
C MET A 1 47.71 27.01 -65.35
N ALA A 2 47.68 27.96 -64.43
CA ALA A 2 47.24 27.75 -63.06
C ALA A 2 45.71 27.84 -62.97
N GLY A 3 45.13 27.07 -62.06
CA GLY A 3 43.74 27.15 -61.62
C GLY A 3 43.50 26.03 -60.61
N PRO A 4 43.32 26.31 -59.30
CA PRO A 4 43.19 25.28 -58.27
C PRO A 4 41.74 24.78 -58.16
N GLU A 5 41.65 23.51 -57.75
CA GLU A 5 40.44 22.74 -57.50
C GLU A 5 39.60 23.38 -56.37
N GLU A 6 38.31 23.60 -56.64
CA GLU A 6 37.30 23.93 -55.63
C GLU A 6 36.87 22.64 -54.91
N GLU A 7 37.10 22.60 -53.60
CA GLU A 7 36.55 21.61 -52.68
C GLU A 7 35.02 21.81 -52.58
N GLU A 8 34.23 20.89 -53.12
CA GLU A 8 32.80 20.79 -52.83
C GLU A 8 32.60 20.23 -51.41
N GLY A 9 31.96 21.06 -50.58
CA GLY A 9 31.71 20.83 -49.17
C GLY A 9 30.84 19.61 -48.86
N SER A 10 31.14 19.03 -47.70
CA SER A 10 30.32 18.04 -47.00
C SER A 10 28.88 18.53 -46.77
N PRO A 11 27.86 17.65 -46.85
CA PRO A 11 26.51 18.03 -46.50
C PRO A 11 26.42 18.21 -44.98
N ALA A 12 26.05 19.43 -44.58
CA ALA A 12 25.78 19.81 -43.21
C ALA A 12 24.76 18.86 -42.57
N GLU A 13 25.06 18.40 -41.35
CA GLU A 13 24.12 17.71 -40.48
C GLU A 13 22.87 18.59 -40.29
N ASP A 14 21.73 18.13 -40.83
CA ASP A 14 20.45 18.78 -40.63
C ASP A 14 20.11 18.85 -39.14
N ALA A 15 19.88 20.07 -38.65
CA ALA A 15 19.50 20.30 -37.27
C ALA A 15 18.21 19.52 -36.93
N PRO A 16 18.14 18.87 -35.75
CA PRO A 16 17.04 17.97 -35.33
C PRO A 16 15.66 18.66 -35.13
N GLY A 17 15.51 19.93 -35.52
CA GLY A 17 14.27 20.70 -35.50
C GLY A 17 13.61 20.96 -36.87
N SER A 18 14.14 20.38 -37.96
CA SER A 18 13.64 20.62 -39.33
C SER A 18 12.52 19.65 -39.78
N ASP A 19 12.43 18.45 -39.20
CA ASP A 19 11.46 17.44 -39.63
C ASP A 19 10.01 17.90 -39.34
N PRO A 20 9.14 18.04 -40.37
CA PRO A 20 7.76 18.47 -40.20
C PRO A 20 6.94 17.53 -39.30
N ARG A 21 7.32 16.25 -39.19
CA ARG A 21 6.67 15.26 -38.34
C ARG A 21 6.98 15.51 -36.86
N VAL A 22 8.22 15.88 -36.53
CA VAL A 22 8.62 16.24 -35.16
C VAL A 22 7.91 17.52 -34.71
N ARG A 23 7.75 18.50 -35.62
CA ARG A 23 6.98 19.73 -35.36
C ARG A 23 5.51 19.41 -35.08
N LEU A 24 4.89 18.54 -35.87
CA LEU A 24 3.51 18.10 -35.66
C LEU A 24 3.32 17.48 -34.27
N LEU A 25 4.21 16.57 -33.84
CA LEU A 25 4.14 15.98 -32.50
C LEU A 25 4.28 17.06 -31.43
N GLY A 26 5.22 17.99 -31.60
CA GLY A 26 5.43 19.13 -30.71
C GLY A 26 4.21 20.01 -30.54
N GLU A 27 3.54 20.39 -31.62
CA GLU A 27 2.32 21.20 -31.56
C GLU A 27 1.22 20.52 -30.72
N ARG A 28 1.09 19.19 -30.83
CA ARG A 28 0.11 18.42 -30.04
C ARG A 28 0.49 18.37 -28.57
N VAL A 29 1.76 18.15 -28.25
CA VAL A 29 2.30 18.16 -26.89
C VAL A 29 2.11 19.53 -26.23
N LEU A 30 2.51 20.60 -26.92
CA LEU A 30 2.41 21.97 -26.41
C LEU A 30 0.96 22.37 -26.16
N ARG A 31 0.04 22.00 -27.06
CA ARG A 31 -1.39 22.29 -26.90
C ARG A 31 -2.01 21.53 -25.75
N SER A 32 -1.71 20.23 -25.61
CA SER A 32 -2.32 19.38 -24.59
C SER A 32 -1.77 19.64 -23.18
N LEU A 33 -0.46 19.91 -23.06
CA LEU A 33 0.19 20.21 -21.78
C LEU A 33 0.26 21.71 -21.44
N ARG A 34 -0.21 22.59 -22.35
CA ARG A 34 -0.19 24.05 -22.22
C ARG A 34 1.20 24.61 -21.90
N LEU A 35 2.21 24.15 -22.64
CA LEU A 35 3.61 24.50 -22.45
C LEU A 35 4.08 25.54 -23.48
N LYS A 36 5.17 26.25 -23.15
CA LYS A 36 5.88 27.15 -24.09
C LYS A 36 6.69 26.33 -25.11
N PRO A 37 6.83 26.79 -26.37
CA PRO A 37 7.51 26.06 -27.44
C PRO A 37 8.95 25.66 -27.11
N GLU A 38 9.69 26.54 -26.43
CA GLU A 38 11.06 26.31 -25.95
C GLU A 38 11.23 25.00 -25.14
N ARG A 39 10.18 24.54 -24.45
CA ARG A 39 10.22 23.30 -23.66
C ARG A 39 10.25 22.07 -24.55
N TRP A 40 9.50 22.08 -25.66
CA TRP A 40 9.53 20.99 -26.63
C TRP A 40 10.84 20.99 -27.41
N GLU A 41 11.30 22.16 -27.85
CA GLU A 41 12.57 22.30 -28.59
C GLU A 41 13.76 21.77 -27.77
N ARG A 42 13.82 22.12 -26.47
CA ARG A 42 14.84 21.59 -25.56
C ARG A 42 14.75 20.07 -25.38
N CYS A 43 13.54 19.53 -25.30
CA CYS A 43 13.32 18.09 -25.15
C CYS A 43 13.70 17.35 -26.44
N ALA A 44 13.15 17.75 -27.58
CA ALA A 44 13.40 17.14 -28.89
C ALA A 44 14.88 17.26 -29.32
N GLY A 45 15.56 18.34 -28.92
CA GLY A 45 16.99 18.54 -29.16
C GLY A 45 17.90 17.72 -28.24
N SER A 46 17.39 17.12 -27.16
CA SER A 46 18.21 16.36 -26.21
C SER A 46 18.77 15.07 -26.84
N PRO A 47 20.00 14.65 -26.47
CA PRO A 47 20.62 13.44 -27.04
C PRO A 47 19.84 12.15 -26.72
N GLU A 48 19.04 12.16 -25.66
CA GLU A 48 18.18 11.04 -25.25
C GLU A 48 16.88 10.95 -26.07
N ALA A 49 16.29 12.10 -26.44
CA ALA A 49 15.03 12.15 -27.17
C ALA A 49 15.17 11.89 -28.67
N GLN A 50 16.25 12.35 -29.29
CA GLN A 50 16.49 12.18 -30.73
C GLN A 50 16.42 10.74 -31.24
N PRO A 51 17.06 9.73 -30.61
CA PRO A 51 16.96 8.35 -31.07
C PRO A 51 15.54 7.78 -30.93
N LEU A 52 14.79 8.20 -29.90
CA LEU A 52 13.41 7.77 -29.69
C LEU A 52 12.46 8.35 -30.73
N LEU A 53 12.62 9.64 -31.05
CA LEU A 53 11.85 10.32 -32.10
C LEU A 53 12.15 9.71 -33.48
N ARG A 54 13.43 9.52 -33.81
CA ARG A 54 13.83 8.90 -35.08
C ARG A 54 13.31 7.47 -35.21
N GLY A 55 13.43 6.68 -34.15
CA GLY A 55 12.94 5.31 -34.11
C GLY A 55 11.42 5.20 -34.30
N PHE A 56 10.66 6.08 -33.63
CA PHE A 56 9.21 6.15 -33.77
C PHE A 56 8.77 6.59 -35.17
N LEU A 57 9.45 7.59 -35.76
CA LEU A 57 9.11 8.16 -37.06
C LEU A 57 9.49 7.25 -38.24
N GLU A 58 10.65 6.60 -38.19
CA GLU A 58 11.14 5.76 -39.29
C GLU A 58 10.56 4.33 -39.24
N GLY A 59 10.03 3.91 -38.09
CA GLY A 59 9.35 2.64 -37.97
C GLY A 59 10.28 1.44 -38.07
N ALA A 60 11.36 1.43 -37.28
CA ALA A 60 12.32 0.34 -37.27
C ALA A 60 11.69 -1.01 -36.86
N ALA A 61 12.10 -2.10 -37.52
CA ALA A 61 11.66 -3.45 -37.19
C ALA A 61 12.03 -3.79 -35.73
N GLY A 62 11.04 -4.18 -34.92
CA GLY A 62 11.21 -4.55 -33.51
C GLY A 62 11.07 -3.41 -32.50
N GLN A 63 10.86 -2.16 -32.93
CA GLN A 63 10.52 -1.07 -32.00
C GLN A 63 9.01 -0.95 -31.78
N PRO A 64 8.55 -0.73 -30.53
CA PRO A 64 7.13 -0.58 -30.25
C PRO A 64 6.61 0.67 -30.99
N PRO A 65 5.41 0.61 -31.59
CA PRO A 65 4.85 1.74 -32.33
C PRO A 65 4.31 2.85 -31.41
N LEU A 66 4.85 2.98 -30.20
CA LEU A 66 4.37 3.84 -29.13
C LEU A 66 5.45 4.86 -28.77
N LEU A 67 5.05 6.12 -28.68
CA LEU A 67 5.82 7.20 -28.08
C LEU A 67 5.00 7.85 -26.99
N LEU A 68 5.52 7.84 -25.77
CA LEU A 68 4.95 8.45 -24.58
C LEU A 68 5.71 9.72 -24.23
N VAL A 69 4.98 10.79 -23.97
CA VAL A 69 5.50 12.09 -23.52
C VAL A 69 4.99 12.32 -22.10
N THR A 70 5.90 12.48 -21.16
CA THR A 70 5.59 12.72 -19.75
C THR A 70 6.17 14.03 -19.27
N LEU A 71 5.57 14.60 -18.23
CA LEU A 71 6.07 15.79 -17.56
C LEU A 71 6.57 15.41 -16.16
N SER A 72 7.84 15.67 -15.89
CA SER A 72 8.44 15.45 -14.58
C SER A 72 7.90 16.44 -13.54
N PRO A 73 8.03 16.16 -12.24
CA PRO A 73 7.66 17.11 -11.18
C PRO A 73 8.40 18.45 -11.28
N ALA A 74 9.61 18.45 -11.86
CA ALA A 74 10.39 19.65 -12.16
C ALA A 74 9.94 20.40 -13.43
N GLY A 75 8.86 19.96 -14.08
CA GLY A 75 8.32 20.56 -15.30
C GLY A 75 9.18 20.33 -16.55
N GLN A 76 9.97 19.24 -16.59
CA GLN A 76 10.76 18.85 -17.75
C GLN A 76 10.03 17.75 -18.54
N LEU A 77 10.09 17.82 -19.87
CA LEU A 77 9.51 16.82 -20.75
C LEU A 77 10.46 15.63 -20.91
N ALA A 78 9.94 14.42 -20.79
CA ALA A 78 10.66 13.18 -21.03
C ALA A 78 9.91 12.31 -22.04
N LEU A 79 10.67 11.67 -22.93
CA LEU A 79 10.15 10.73 -23.93
C LEU A 79 10.45 9.30 -23.52
N SER A 80 9.52 8.39 -23.78
CA SER A 80 9.70 6.95 -23.58
C SER A 80 8.95 6.18 -24.66
N THR A 81 9.42 4.98 -25.00
CA THR A 81 8.75 4.05 -25.91
C THR A 81 8.04 2.91 -25.17
N GLN A 82 8.13 2.91 -23.83
CA GLN A 82 7.53 1.93 -22.96
C GLN A 82 6.55 2.59 -21.98
N LEU A 83 5.51 1.85 -21.62
CA LEU A 83 4.62 2.22 -20.53
C LEU A 83 5.42 2.14 -19.21
N PRO A 84 5.32 3.14 -18.33
CA PRO A 84 6.01 3.11 -17.06
C PRO A 84 5.49 1.96 -16.20
N ALA A 85 6.38 1.31 -15.44
CA ALA A 85 6.03 0.22 -14.53
C ALA A 85 5.11 0.66 -13.38
N SER A 86 5.12 1.96 -13.06
CA SER A 86 4.24 2.58 -12.06
C SER A 86 3.38 3.68 -12.68
N PRO A 87 2.11 3.82 -12.28
CA PRO A 87 1.24 4.90 -12.75
C PRO A 87 1.86 6.27 -12.43
N GLY A 88 2.03 7.09 -13.46
CA GLY A 88 2.56 8.44 -13.32
C GLY A 88 1.58 9.35 -12.57
N ARG A 89 2.09 10.21 -11.70
CA ARG A 89 1.26 11.22 -10.99
C ARG A 89 0.84 12.40 -11.86
N SER A 90 1.33 12.46 -13.11
CA SER A 90 1.10 13.56 -14.05
C SER A 90 0.43 13.09 -15.34
N LYS A 91 -0.22 14.03 -16.02
CA LYS A 91 -0.78 13.82 -17.36
C LYS A 91 0.34 13.46 -18.34
N ALA A 92 0.13 12.39 -19.11
CA ALA A 92 1.00 11.99 -20.21
C ALA A 92 0.28 12.13 -21.55
N LEU A 93 1.04 12.16 -22.63
CA LEU A 93 0.55 12.10 -24.00
C LEU A 93 1.07 10.85 -24.66
N PHE A 94 0.25 10.13 -25.41
CA PHE A 94 0.70 8.98 -26.19
C PHE A 94 0.49 9.21 -27.68
N PHE A 95 1.40 8.68 -28.48
CA PHE A 95 1.34 8.60 -29.92
C PHE A 95 1.55 7.15 -30.34
N LEU A 96 0.65 6.62 -31.15
CA LEU A 96 0.62 5.26 -31.63
C LEU A 96 0.60 5.24 -33.16
N ARG A 97 1.60 4.61 -33.77
CA ARG A 97 1.67 4.38 -35.21
C ARG A 97 0.92 3.09 -35.58
N ARG A 98 0.09 3.11 -36.62
CA ARG A 98 -0.70 1.92 -37.02
C ARG A 98 -0.12 1.15 -38.21
N GLY A 99 0.79 1.74 -38.98
CA GLY A 99 1.49 1.10 -40.10
C GLY A 99 2.91 0.64 -39.72
N PRO A 100 3.50 -0.35 -40.43
CA PRO A 100 4.87 -0.82 -40.18
C PRO A 100 5.96 0.05 -40.81
N GLY A 101 5.63 0.97 -41.73
CA GLY A 101 6.58 1.88 -42.39
C GLY A 101 6.76 3.25 -41.72
N PRO A 102 7.65 4.10 -42.28
CA PRO A 102 7.88 5.45 -41.77
C PRO A 102 6.59 6.28 -41.80
N LEU A 103 6.43 7.15 -40.81
CA LEU A 103 5.29 8.04 -40.74
C LEU A 103 5.34 9.06 -41.88
N SER A 104 4.25 9.19 -42.62
CA SER A 104 4.09 10.17 -43.70
C SER A 104 4.05 11.61 -43.16
N ALA A 105 4.46 12.58 -43.99
CA ALA A 105 4.41 14.01 -43.68
C ALA A 105 3.55 14.75 -44.73
N PRO A 106 2.28 15.11 -44.45
CA PRO A 106 1.51 14.84 -43.22
C PRO A 106 1.06 13.37 -43.09
N PRO A 107 0.73 12.90 -41.88
CA PRO A 107 0.23 11.55 -41.68
C PRO A 107 -1.14 11.37 -42.35
N GLY A 108 -1.33 10.26 -43.05
CA GLY A 108 -2.59 9.87 -43.68
C GLY A 108 -3.68 9.54 -42.65
N PRO A 109 -4.95 9.43 -43.09
CA PRO A 109 -6.06 9.10 -42.21
C PRO A 109 -5.82 7.76 -41.48
N GLY A 110 -5.75 7.82 -40.15
CA GLY A 110 -5.55 6.65 -39.29
C GLY A 110 -4.11 6.12 -39.23
N GLU A 111 -3.11 6.82 -39.79
CA GLU A 111 -1.70 6.41 -39.70
C GLU A 111 -1.10 6.66 -38.31
N LEU A 112 -1.53 7.76 -37.67
CA LEU A 112 -1.16 8.18 -36.32
C LEU A 112 -2.40 8.31 -35.43
N LEU A 113 -2.42 7.57 -34.32
CA LEU A 113 -3.39 7.75 -33.24
C LEU A 113 -2.69 8.44 -32.07
N TYR A 114 -3.32 9.43 -31.47
CA TYR A 114 -2.76 10.11 -30.30
C TYR A 114 -3.84 10.48 -29.31
N GLY A 115 -3.47 10.60 -28.05
CA GLY A 115 -4.40 10.93 -26.99
C GLY A 115 -3.74 11.34 -25.70
N ASP A 116 -4.57 11.88 -24.81
CA ASP A 116 -4.18 12.26 -23.46
C ASP A 116 -4.36 11.07 -22.52
N LEU A 117 -3.38 10.81 -21.67
CA LEU A 117 -3.47 9.85 -20.57
C LEU A 117 -3.44 10.62 -19.24
N PRO A 118 -4.58 10.76 -18.55
CA PRO A 118 -4.62 11.45 -17.26
C PRO A 118 -3.96 10.61 -16.15
N ALA A 119 -3.61 11.28 -15.05
CA ALA A 119 -2.99 10.63 -13.89
C ALA A 119 -3.88 9.52 -13.30
N SER A 120 -5.22 9.70 -13.28
CA SER A 120 -6.18 8.66 -12.93
C SER A 120 -6.58 7.81 -14.14
N SER A 121 -5.61 7.11 -14.74
CA SER A 121 -5.80 6.37 -16.00
C SER A 121 -6.91 5.31 -15.92
N LEU A 122 -7.10 4.66 -14.77
CA LEU A 122 -8.17 3.68 -14.57
C LEU A 122 -9.58 4.31 -14.59
N GLU A 123 -9.76 5.45 -13.91
CA GLU A 123 -11.03 6.16 -13.89
C GLU A 123 -11.37 6.71 -15.29
N HIS A 124 -10.36 7.19 -16.01
CA HIS A 124 -10.52 7.62 -17.39
C HIS A 124 -10.89 6.46 -18.32
N PHE A 125 -10.24 5.30 -18.18
CA PHE A 125 -10.60 4.11 -18.93
C PHE A 125 -12.03 3.67 -18.63
N ALA A 126 -12.45 3.72 -17.37
CA ALA A 126 -13.82 3.40 -17.00
C ALA A 126 -14.84 4.34 -17.64
N ALA A 127 -14.60 5.65 -17.58
CA ALA A 127 -15.44 6.65 -18.23
C ALA A 127 -15.47 6.44 -19.76
N LEU A 128 -14.33 6.11 -20.40
CA LEU A 128 -14.29 5.79 -21.82
C LEU A 128 -15.16 4.57 -22.15
N VAL A 129 -15.08 3.52 -21.35
CA VAL A 129 -15.88 2.31 -21.58
C VAL A 129 -17.37 2.59 -21.37
N GLU A 130 -17.72 3.34 -20.33
CA GLU A 130 -19.10 3.63 -19.98
C GLU A 130 -19.78 4.62 -20.94
N GLU A 131 -19.09 5.71 -21.30
CA GLU A 131 -19.67 6.83 -22.06
C GLU A 131 -19.47 6.70 -23.57
N VAL A 132 -18.49 5.93 -24.03
CA VAL A 132 -18.15 5.83 -25.46
C VAL A 132 -18.27 4.41 -25.98
N VAL A 133 -17.52 3.46 -25.41
CA VAL A 133 -17.44 2.10 -25.95
C VAL A 133 -18.78 1.37 -25.79
N ALA A 134 -19.37 1.41 -24.59
CA ALA A 134 -20.62 0.71 -24.33
C ALA A 134 -21.78 1.27 -25.16
N PRO A 135 -22.01 2.59 -25.28
CA PRO A 135 -23.07 3.13 -26.14
C PRO A 135 -22.88 2.79 -27.62
N VAL A 136 -21.64 2.75 -28.11
CA VAL A 136 -21.35 2.39 -29.51
C VAL A 136 -21.64 0.91 -29.78
N LEU A 137 -21.21 0.01 -28.88
CA LEU A 137 -21.32 -1.44 -29.04
C LEU A 137 -22.66 -2.03 -28.56
N ALA A 138 -23.40 -1.35 -27.69
CA ALA A 138 -24.71 -1.82 -27.21
C ALA A 138 -25.88 -1.26 -28.02
N ASN A 139 -25.64 -0.26 -28.88
CA ASN A 139 -26.70 0.33 -29.69
C ASN A 139 -27.11 -0.60 -30.83
N GLN A 140 -28.30 -1.20 -30.69
CA GLN A 140 -28.87 -2.14 -31.66
C GLN A 140 -29.00 -1.59 -33.08
N LYS A 141 -29.10 -0.26 -33.26
CA LYS A 141 -29.12 0.37 -34.59
C LYS A 141 -27.81 0.14 -35.36
N ASN A 142 -26.70 -0.04 -34.64
CA ASN A 142 -25.40 -0.33 -35.22
C ASN A 142 -25.26 -1.81 -35.64
N HIS A 143 -26.21 -2.68 -35.26
CA HIS A 143 -26.12 -4.13 -35.46
C HIS A 143 -26.87 -4.63 -36.71
N HIS A 144 -27.28 -3.73 -37.61
CA HIS A 144 -28.08 -4.07 -38.79
C HIS A 144 -27.44 -5.14 -39.70
N SER A 145 -26.11 -5.24 -39.70
CA SER A 145 -25.34 -6.22 -40.47
C SER A 145 -24.96 -7.47 -39.68
N TRP A 146 -25.32 -7.55 -38.39
CA TRP A 146 -24.91 -8.64 -37.50
C TRP A 146 -26.02 -9.68 -37.34
N PRO A 147 -25.69 -10.98 -37.31
CA PRO A 147 -26.63 -12.00 -36.87
C PRO A 147 -27.13 -11.71 -35.45
N HIS A 148 -28.39 -12.05 -35.18
CA HIS A 148 -29.00 -11.76 -33.87
C HIS A 148 -28.21 -12.35 -32.69
N VAL A 149 -27.67 -13.56 -32.86
CA VAL A 149 -26.81 -14.22 -31.87
C VAL A 149 -25.54 -13.43 -31.55
N VAL A 150 -24.88 -12.85 -32.57
CA VAL A 150 -23.68 -12.02 -32.39
C VAL A 150 -24.04 -10.71 -31.69
N SER A 151 -25.15 -10.08 -32.08
CA SER A 151 -25.64 -8.88 -31.40
C SER A 151 -25.91 -9.15 -29.92
N GLN A 152 -26.53 -10.27 -29.57
CA GLN A 152 -26.78 -10.62 -28.16
C GLN A 152 -25.48 -10.89 -27.41
N ASP A 153 -24.52 -11.56 -28.05
CA ASP A 153 -23.23 -11.89 -27.46
C ASP A 153 -22.38 -10.64 -27.16
N ILE A 154 -22.30 -9.69 -28.11
CA ILE A 154 -21.63 -8.40 -27.89
C ILE A 154 -22.27 -7.62 -26.75
N MET A 155 -23.61 -7.57 -26.67
CA MET A 155 -24.28 -6.91 -25.55
C MET A 155 -23.92 -7.54 -24.20
N ARG A 156 -23.81 -8.87 -24.12
CA ARG A 156 -23.38 -9.58 -22.90
C ARG A 156 -21.93 -9.24 -22.55
N HIS A 157 -21.02 -9.24 -23.53
CA HIS A 157 -19.61 -8.89 -23.30
C HIS A 157 -19.42 -7.44 -22.87
N VAL A 158 -20.16 -6.50 -23.47
CA VAL A 158 -20.15 -5.09 -23.05
C VAL A 158 -20.63 -4.95 -21.61
N HIS A 159 -21.72 -5.64 -21.24
CA HIS A 159 -22.21 -5.63 -19.86
C HIS A 159 -21.17 -6.23 -18.90
N SER A 160 -20.59 -7.39 -19.22
CA SER A 160 -19.53 -8.01 -18.41
C SER A 160 -18.33 -7.09 -18.23
N LEU A 161 -17.90 -6.39 -19.28
CA LEU A 161 -16.82 -5.41 -19.21
C LEU A 161 -17.17 -4.25 -18.27
N LYS A 162 -18.37 -3.68 -18.37
CA LYS A 162 -18.84 -2.63 -17.45
C LYS A 162 -18.83 -3.11 -16.00
N SER A 163 -19.38 -4.31 -15.74
CA SER A 163 -19.41 -4.90 -14.40
C SER A 163 -18.00 -5.12 -13.83
N ASN A 164 -17.09 -5.68 -14.64
CA ASN A 164 -15.71 -5.93 -14.21
C ASN A 164 -14.96 -4.63 -13.90
N ILE A 165 -15.09 -3.63 -14.76
CA ILE A 165 -14.47 -2.32 -14.54
C ILE A 165 -15.02 -1.65 -13.27
N PHE A 166 -16.34 -1.73 -13.06
CA PHE A 166 -16.98 -1.20 -11.86
C PHE A 166 -16.40 -1.83 -10.59
N VAL A 167 -16.25 -3.16 -10.56
CA VAL A 167 -15.62 -3.89 -9.44
C VAL A 167 -14.16 -3.47 -9.24
N VAL A 168 -13.36 -3.40 -10.32
CA VAL A 168 -11.93 -3.06 -10.24
C VAL A 168 -11.70 -1.63 -9.71
N ILE A 169 -12.50 -0.65 -10.14
CA ILE A 169 -12.44 0.72 -9.60
C ILE A 169 -12.75 0.70 -8.11
N GLY A 170 -13.76 -0.07 -7.70
CA GLY A 170 -14.08 -0.29 -6.29
C GLY A 170 -12.86 -0.77 -5.52
N GLN A 171 -12.27 -1.88 -5.96
CA GLN A 171 -11.12 -2.51 -5.28
C GLN A 171 -9.93 -1.57 -5.15
N VAL A 172 -9.61 -0.80 -6.19
CA VAL A 172 -8.53 0.21 -6.13
C VAL A 172 -8.85 1.34 -5.13
N LYS A 173 -10.12 1.63 -4.89
CA LYS A 173 -10.60 2.59 -3.89
C LYS A 173 -10.84 1.95 -2.51
N GLY A 174 -10.51 0.67 -2.32
CA GLY A 174 -10.77 -0.07 -1.09
C GLY A 174 -12.24 -0.38 -0.83
N LYS A 175 -13.09 -0.37 -1.87
CA LYS A 175 -14.54 -0.60 -1.78
C LYS A 175 -14.98 -1.83 -2.58
N THR A 176 -15.93 -2.56 -2.05
CA THR A 176 -16.55 -3.71 -2.67
C THR A 176 -17.84 -3.26 -3.35
N LEU A 177 -17.78 -3.15 -4.67
CA LEU A 177 -18.87 -2.64 -5.48
C LEU A 177 -19.64 -3.78 -6.15
N LEU A 178 -20.97 -3.76 -6.03
CA LEU A 178 -21.88 -4.82 -6.45
C LEU A 178 -22.53 -4.45 -7.80
N PRO A 179 -22.09 -5.03 -8.93
CA PRO A 179 -22.66 -4.71 -10.23
C PRO A 179 -24.09 -5.21 -10.34
N LEU A 180 -24.99 -4.41 -10.91
CA LEU A 180 -26.37 -4.79 -11.18
C LEU A 180 -26.46 -5.73 -12.41
N PRO A 181 -27.49 -6.59 -12.48
CA PRO A 181 -27.69 -7.46 -13.64
C PRO A 181 -28.07 -6.66 -14.90
N ALA A 182 -27.77 -7.26 -16.05
CA ALA A 182 -28.18 -6.73 -17.35
C ALA A 182 -29.71 -6.63 -17.42
N GLY A 183 -30.22 -5.48 -17.87
CA GLY A 183 -31.66 -5.24 -17.92
C GLY A 183 -32.30 -4.81 -16.59
N SER A 184 -31.50 -4.50 -15.56
CA SER A 184 -31.98 -3.90 -14.30
C SER A 184 -32.73 -2.58 -14.48
N GLU A 185 -32.56 -1.88 -15.60
CA GLU A 185 -33.38 -0.72 -15.98
C GLU A 185 -34.87 -1.07 -16.14
N ARG A 186 -35.18 -2.30 -16.56
CA ARG A 186 -36.56 -2.79 -16.67
C ARG A 186 -37.22 -2.95 -15.30
N MET A 187 -36.42 -3.12 -14.24
CA MET A 187 -36.89 -3.25 -12.85
C MET A 187 -37.60 -1.99 -12.33
N GLU A 188 -37.31 -0.82 -12.91
CA GLU A 188 -38.00 0.42 -12.56
C GLU A 188 -39.49 0.37 -12.93
N TYR A 189 -39.81 -0.30 -14.04
CA TYR A 189 -41.15 -0.40 -14.64
C TYR A 189 -41.95 -1.63 -14.19
N ILE A 190 -41.30 -2.60 -13.53
CA ILE A 190 -41.99 -3.76 -12.96
C ILE A 190 -42.69 -3.32 -11.68
N ASP A 191 -44.02 -3.27 -11.75
CA ASP A 191 -44.87 -3.18 -10.57
C ASP A 191 -44.92 -4.56 -9.91
N CYS A 192 -44.08 -4.70 -8.90
CA CYS A 192 -44.00 -5.88 -8.06
C CYS A 192 -45.19 -5.97 -7.10
N GLU A 193 -46.29 -5.22 -7.23
CA GLU A 193 -47.52 -5.44 -6.46
C GLU A 193 -48.59 -6.20 -7.26
N ASN A 194 -48.58 -6.07 -8.59
CA ASN A 194 -49.58 -6.66 -9.48
C ASN A 194 -49.18 -8.07 -9.99
N GLU A 195 -49.92 -9.11 -9.58
CA GLU A 195 -49.65 -10.53 -9.90
C GLU A 195 -49.57 -10.82 -11.41
N LYS A 196 -50.40 -10.16 -12.23
CA LYS A 196 -50.41 -10.35 -13.70
C LYS A 196 -49.11 -9.88 -14.35
N THR A 197 -48.42 -8.91 -13.76
CA THR A 197 -47.14 -8.39 -14.25
C THR A 197 -46.00 -9.35 -13.96
N VAL A 198 -46.09 -10.12 -12.86
CA VAL A 198 -45.09 -11.11 -12.42
C VAL A 198 -45.09 -12.35 -13.32
N GLU A 199 -46.27 -12.82 -13.76
CA GLU A 199 -46.38 -13.92 -14.73
C GLU A 199 -45.83 -13.57 -16.12
N LEU A 200 -45.81 -12.28 -16.46
CA LEU A 200 -45.23 -11.73 -17.69
C LEU A 200 -43.73 -11.40 -17.54
N VAL A 201 -43.13 -11.58 -16.36
CA VAL A 201 -41.70 -11.33 -16.16
C VAL A 201 -40.91 -12.34 -16.97
N ASP A 202 -40.02 -11.80 -17.80
CA ASP A 202 -39.10 -12.58 -18.61
C ASP A 202 -38.24 -13.48 -17.71
N LYS A 203 -38.33 -14.80 -17.91
CA LYS A 203 -37.48 -15.79 -17.20
C LYS A 203 -35.99 -15.46 -17.34
N SER A 204 -35.59 -14.79 -18.41
CA SER A 204 -34.22 -14.33 -18.60
C SER A 204 -33.77 -13.32 -17.53
N LEU A 205 -34.67 -12.45 -17.06
CA LEU A 205 -34.39 -11.48 -16.00
C LEU A 205 -34.22 -12.18 -14.65
N VAL A 206 -35.08 -13.15 -14.33
CA VAL A 206 -34.97 -13.95 -13.10
C VAL A 206 -33.62 -14.67 -13.06
N HIS A 207 -33.24 -15.35 -14.14
CA HIS A 207 -31.95 -16.03 -14.22
C HIS A 207 -30.75 -15.06 -14.13
N ALA A 208 -30.87 -13.86 -14.68
CA ALA A 208 -29.82 -12.83 -14.55
C ALA A 208 -29.68 -12.37 -13.10
N ILE A 209 -30.79 -12.14 -12.40
CA ILE A 209 -30.80 -11.79 -10.97
C ILE A 209 -30.20 -12.94 -10.14
N GLU A 210 -30.60 -14.18 -10.38
CA GLU A 210 -30.06 -15.36 -9.70
C GLU A 210 -28.54 -15.47 -9.85
N SER A 211 -28.05 -15.29 -11.08
CA SER A 211 -26.60 -15.30 -11.38
C SER A 211 -25.87 -14.17 -10.64
N THR A 212 -26.45 -12.97 -10.62
CA THR A 212 -25.87 -11.83 -9.89
C THR A 212 -25.86 -12.06 -8.37
N VAL A 213 -26.87 -12.71 -7.78
CA VAL A 213 -26.85 -13.08 -6.36
C VAL A 213 -25.69 -14.01 -6.04
N ILE A 214 -25.38 -14.98 -6.92
CA ILE A 214 -24.22 -15.86 -6.77
C ILE A 214 -22.92 -15.05 -6.79
N GLU A 215 -22.76 -14.16 -7.79
CA GLU A 215 -21.58 -13.31 -7.92
C GLU A 215 -21.38 -12.39 -6.71
N TRP A 216 -22.45 -11.73 -6.24
CA TRP A 216 -22.42 -10.90 -5.04
C TRP A 216 -22.04 -11.70 -3.81
N SER A 217 -22.53 -12.94 -3.69
CA SER A 217 -22.19 -13.81 -2.57
C SER A 217 -20.68 -14.07 -2.52
N TYR A 218 -20.05 -14.36 -3.66
CA TYR A 218 -18.59 -14.53 -3.71
C TYR A 218 -17.83 -13.25 -3.36
N GLN A 219 -18.25 -12.10 -3.89
CA GLN A 219 -17.57 -10.82 -3.62
C GLN A 219 -17.70 -10.41 -2.15
N ILE A 220 -18.90 -10.50 -1.58
CA ILE A 220 -19.17 -10.16 -0.18
C ILE A 220 -18.43 -11.12 0.75
N GLN A 221 -18.45 -12.43 0.47
CA GLN A 221 -17.68 -13.39 1.26
C GLN A 221 -16.18 -13.08 1.21
N GLY A 222 -15.65 -12.62 0.07
CA GLY A 222 -14.28 -12.15 -0.04
C GLY A 222 -13.98 -10.94 0.86
N ALA A 223 -14.89 -9.98 0.95
CA ALA A 223 -14.76 -8.82 1.84
C ALA A 223 -14.87 -9.22 3.33
N LEU A 224 -15.80 -10.11 3.67
CA LEU A 224 -16.03 -10.57 5.04
C LEU A 224 -14.86 -11.37 5.61
N LYS A 225 -14.18 -12.18 4.78
CA LYS A 225 -13.06 -13.05 5.18
C LYS A 225 -11.75 -12.32 5.50
N ARG A 226 -11.62 -11.04 5.16
CA ARG A 226 -10.39 -10.28 5.47
C ARG A 226 -10.18 -10.18 6.97
N GLU A 227 -8.97 -10.46 7.43
CA GLU A 227 -8.58 -10.40 8.84
C GLU A 227 -7.46 -9.38 9.08
N SER A 228 -7.46 -8.71 10.23
CA SER A 228 -6.43 -7.72 10.56
C SER A 228 -5.09 -8.34 10.94
N SER A 229 -5.07 -9.61 11.35
CA SER A 229 -3.86 -10.36 11.68
C SER A 229 -3.03 -10.78 10.47
N GLU A 230 -3.56 -10.69 9.24
CA GLU A 230 -2.87 -11.16 8.02
C GLU A 230 -1.44 -10.61 7.86
N PRO A 231 -1.15 -9.31 8.04
CA PRO A 231 0.20 -8.78 7.89
C PRO A 231 1.18 -9.37 8.92
N LEU A 232 0.74 -9.55 10.17
CA LEU A 232 1.54 -10.19 11.22
C LEU A 232 1.80 -11.67 10.90
N LEU A 233 0.79 -12.41 10.44
CA LEU A 233 0.92 -13.82 10.05
C LEU A 233 1.84 -14.01 8.84
N GLN A 234 1.94 -13.01 7.97
CA GLN A 234 2.88 -12.98 6.84
C GLN A 234 4.32 -12.60 7.25
N GLY A 235 4.59 -12.37 8.54
CA GLY A 235 5.91 -12.02 9.05
C GLY A 235 6.27 -10.55 8.90
N SER A 236 5.29 -9.69 8.61
CA SER A 236 5.50 -8.24 8.64
C SER A 236 5.48 -7.73 10.09
N ASN A 237 6.06 -6.54 10.32
CA ASN A 237 6.03 -5.86 11.62
C ASN A 237 5.18 -4.57 11.53
N PRO A 238 3.85 -4.68 11.38
CA PRO A 238 2.98 -3.51 11.30
C PRO A 238 2.94 -2.73 12.63
N ASN A 239 2.63 -1.45 12.51
CA ASN A 239 2.39 -0.54 13.63
C ASN A 239 0.88 -0.41 13.91
N PRO A 240 0.46 0.07 15.10
CA PRO A 240 -0.94 0.06 15.54
C PRO A 240 -1.91 0.78 14.61
N LYS A 241 -1.40 1.74 13.81
CA LYS A 241 -2.18 2.42 12.78
C LYS A 241 -2.79 1.46 11.76
N VAL A 242 -2.13 0.32 11.51
CA VAL A 242 -2.62 -0.70 10.57
C VAL A 242 -3.90 -1.35 11.09
N GLU A 243 -3.94 -1.79 12.35
CA GLU A 243 -5.18 -2.28 12.98
C GLU A 243 -6.30 -1.23 12.95
N LEU A 244 -5.99 0.04 13.29
CA LEU A 244 -6.95 1.13 13.31
C LEU A 244 -7.53 1.43 11.91
N GLU A 245 -6.66 1.54 10.91
CA GLU A 245 -7.04 1.77 9.51
C GLU A 245 -7.81 0.57 8.94
N PHE A 246 -7.43 -0.66 9.30
CA PHE A 246 -8.14 -1.86 8.89
C PHE A 246 -9.61 -1.80 9.33
N TRP A 247 -9.88 -1.54 10.62
CA TRP A 247 -11.25 -1.52 11.13
C TRP A 247 -12.07 -0.35 10.60
N LYS A 248 -11.43 0.80 10.41
CA LYS A 248 -12.05 1.95 9.74
C LYS A 248 -12.43 1.62 8.30
N ASN A 249 -11.50 1.09 7.52
CA ASN A 249 -11.74 0.73 6.12
C ASN A 249 -12.78 -0.40 6.00
N ARG A 250 -12.76 -1.38 6.91
CA ARG A 250 -13.76 -2.45 6.97
C ARG A 250 -15.15 -1.90 7.25
N TYR A 251 -15.28 -0.95 8.19
CA TYR A 251 -16.54 -0.27 8.45
C TYR A 251 -17.05 0.47 7.21
N GLU A 252 -16.20 1.30 6.58
CA GLU A 252 -16.58 2.09 5.39
C GLU A 252 -16.97 1.19 4.20
N ASP A 253 -16.26 0.07 4.00
CA ASP A 253 -16.57 -0.89 2.94
C ASP A 253 -17.91 -1.62 3.20
N LEU A 254 -18.11 -2.13 4.42
CA LEU A 254 -19.36 -2.81 4.79
C LEU A 254 -20.56 -1.87 4.78
N GLU A 255 -20.39 -0.61 5.18
CA GLU A 255 -21.41 0.43 5.06
C GLU A 255 -21.75 0.69 3.58
N CYS A 256 -20.74 0.72 2.71
CA CYS A 256 -20.93 0.85 1.27
C CYS A 256 -21.71 -0.35 0.69
N ILE A 257 -21.34 -1.58 1.05
CA ILE A 257 -22.07 -2.80 0.64
C ILE A 257 -23.51 -2.75 1.13
N TYR A 258 -23.73 -2.44 2.41
CA TYR A 258 -25.06 -2.36 3.00
C TYR A 258 -25.95 -1.34 2.28
N ASN A 259 -25.41 -0.15 1.99
CA ASN A 259 -26.14 0.88 1.26
C ASN A 259 -26.49 0.45 -0.18
N GLN A 260 -25.59 -0.27 -0.87
CA GLN A 260 -25.87 -0.85 -2.19
C GLN A 260 -27.01 -1.88 -2.14
N LEU A 261 -26.99 -2.79 -1.16
CA LEU A 261 -28.03 -3.80 -0.97
C LEU A 261 -29.38 -3.20 -0.56
N LYS A 262 -29.36 -2.02 0.06
CA LYS A 262 -30.56 -1.28 0.45
C LYS A 262 -31.21 -0.46 -0.66
N THR A 263 -30.59 -0.34 -1.83
CA THR A 263 -31.16 0.46 -2.92
C THR A 263 -32.51 -0.10 -3.39
N GLN A 264 -33.40 0.77 -3.90
CA GLN A 264 -34.73 0.36 -4.33
C GLN A 264 -34.68 -0.74 -5.42
N LYS A 265 -33.70 -0.66 -6.33
CA LYS A 265 -33.50 -1.66 -7.39
C LYS A 265 -33.25 -3.05 -6.81
N VAL A 266 -32.35 -3.15 -5.82
CA VAL A 266 -32.01 -4.43 -5.17
C VAL A 266 -33.17 -4.96 -4.33
N ARG A 267 -33.93 -4.09 -3.65
CA ARG A 267 -35.16 -4.51 -2.94
C ARG A 267 -36.19 -5.13 -3.88
N LYS A 268 -36.47 -4.49 -5.01
CA LYS A 268 -37.35 -5.05 -6.04
C LYS A 268 -36.84 -6.40 -6.58
N MET A 269 -35.53 -6.55 -6.77
CA MET A 269 -34.93 -7.84 -7.17
C MET A 269 -35.20 -8.92 -6.13
N ALA A 270 -35.03 -8.60 -4.84
CA ALA A 270 -35.31 -9.53 -3.75
C ALA A 270 -36.79 -9.91 -3.64
N GLU A 271 -37.70 -8.93 -3.78
CA GLU A 271 -39.15 -9.15 -3.83
C GLU A 271 -39.56 -10.05 -5.00
N LEU A 272 -38.97 -9.84 -6.18
CA LEU A 272 -39.21 -10.71 -7.34
C LEU A 272 -38.75 -12.14 -7.05
N LEU A 273 -37.54 -12.33 -6.52
CA LEU A 273 -37.02 -13.67 -6.18
C LEU A 273 -37.91 -14.41 -5.16
N ASP A 274 -38.47 -13.69 -4.19
CA ASP A 274 -39.40 -14.25 -3.21
C ASP A 274 -40.72 -14.66 -3.88
N ARG A 275 -41.29 -13.81 -4.73
CA ARG A 275 -42.53 -14.09 -5.46
C ARG A 275 -42.42 -15.29 -6.39
N VAL A 276 -41.32 -15.41 -7.12
CA VAL A 276 -41.07 -16.56 -7.99
C VAL A 276 -40.61 -17.81 -7.22
N GLN A 277 -40.47 -17.71 -5.88
CA GLN A 277 -39.97 -18.78 -5.01
C GLN A 277 -38.62 -19.35 -5.49
N SER A 278 -37.70 -18.46 -5.86
CA SER A 278 -36.37 -18.85 -6.34
C SER A 278 -35.55 -19.51 -5.23
N SER A 279 -34.83 -20.57 -5.57
CA SER A 279 -33.89 -21.24 -4.66
C SER A 279 -32.75 -20.34 -4.17
N TYR A 280 -32.50 -19.22 -4.84
CA TYR A 280 -31.45 -18.27 -4.49
C TYR A 280 -31.91 -17.16 -3.52
N PHE A 281 -33.22 -17.01 -3.28
CA PHE A 281 -33.73 -16.03 -2.33
C PHE A 281 -33.23 -16.27 -0.87
N PRO A 282 -33.19 -17.51 -0.35
CA PRO A 282 -32.58 -17.79 0.95
C PRO A 282 -31.11 -17.39 1.02
N ALA A 283 -30.34 -17.61 -0.06
CA ALA A 283 -28.93 -17.23 -0.13
C ALA A 283 -28.75 -15.71 -0.09
N PHE A 284 -29.59 -14.96 -0.81
CA PHE A 284 -29.61 -13.50 -0.74
C PHE A 284 -29.90 -13.00 0.68
N LYS A 285 -30.90 -13.57 1.37
CA LYS A 285 -31.23 -13.20 2.76
C LYS A 285 -30.09 -13.49 3.72
N ALA A 286 -29.46 -14.66 3.60
CA ALA A 286 -28.31 -15.02 4.41
C ALA A 286 -27.15 -14.03 4.19
N MET A 287 -26.79 -13.77 2.93
CA MET A 287 -25.76 -12.80 2.57
C MET A 287 -26.05 -11.39 3.13
N PHE A 288 -27.30 -10.91 3.03
CA PHE A 288 -27.69 -9.61 3.59
C PHE A 288 -27.57 -9.59 5.12
N ARG A 289 -28.00 -10.65 5.82
CA ARG A 289 -27.86 -10.78 7.27
C ARG A 289 -26.39 -10.75 7.67
N ASP A 290 -25.54 -11.53 7.01
CA ASP A 290 -24.11 -11.61 7.32
C ASP A 290 -23.44 -10.23 7.16
N VAL A 291 -23.83 -9.44 6.15
CA VAL A 291 -23.37 -8.05 5.99
C VAL A 291 -23.83 -7.16 7.15
N VAL A 292 -25.08 -7.27 7.59
CA VAL A 292 -25.61 -6.46 8.71
C VAL A 292 -24.90 -6.80 10.02
N GLU A 293 -24.67 -8.08 10.29
CA GLU A 293 -23.93 -8.55 11.47
C GLU A 293 -22.48 -8.04 11.45
N ALA A 294 -21.77 -8.21 10.33
CA ALA A 294 -20.41 -7.74 10.18
C ALA A 294 -20.28 -6.20 10.23
N LEU A 295 -21.26 -5.47 9.69
CA LEU A 295 -21.28 -4.01 9.76
C LEU A 295 -21.48 -3.54 11.20
N THR A 296 -22.38 -4.17 11.94
CA THR A 296 -22.62 -3.87 13.36
C THR A 296 -21.35 -4.09 14.19
N GLU A 297 -20.66 -5.20 13.93
CA GLU A 297 -19.36 -5.51 14.53
C GLU A 297 -18.31 -4.44 14.18
N ALA A 298 -18.10 -4.15 12.90
CA ALA A 298 -17.08 -3.21 12.45
C ALA A 298 -17.34 -1.78 12.97
N GLN A 299 -18.61 -1.39 13.06
CA GLN A 299 -19.03 -0.09 13.61
C GLN A 299 -18.69 0.02 15.10
N ASP A 300 -19.03 -0.99 15.90
CA ASP A 300 -18.71 -1.02 17.34
C ASP A 300 -17.20 -0.96 17.55
N ILE A 301 -16.43 -1.77 16.82
CA ILE A 301 -14.97 -1.80 16.94
C ILE A 301 -14.34 -0.46 16.54
N ASN A 302 -14.70 0.08 15.37
CA ASN A 302 -14.15 1.33 14.89
C ASN A 302 -14.42 2.49 15.87
N LEU A 303 -15.64 2.55 16.43
CA LEU A 303 -16.01 3.55 17.44
C LEU A 303 -15.10 3.49 18.67
N HIS A 304 -14.81 2.30 19.17
CA HIS A 304 -14.01 2.11 20.39
C HIS A 304 -12.50 2.17 20.15
N LEU A 305 -12.01 1.93 18.92
CA LEU A 305 -10.61 2.10 18.55
C LEU A 305 -10.24 3.55 18.22
N THR A 306 -11.18 4.35 17.70
CA THR A 306 -10.93 5.75 17.30
C THR A 306 -10.21 6.58 18.38
N PRO A 307 -10.56 6.51 19.68
CA PRO A 307 -9.86 7.28 20.72
C PRO A 307 -8.38 6.91 20.92
N LEU A 308 -7.96 5.69 20.56
CA LEU A 308 -6.56 5.26 20.66
C LEU A 308 -5.66 6.00 19.66
N GLN A 309 -6.20 6.44 18.53
CA GLN A 309 -5.44 7.10 17.47
C GLN A 309 -4.62 8.26 18.03
N ARG A 310 -5.26 9.12 18.82
CA ARG A 310 -4.59 10.29 19.42
C ARG A 310 -3.43 9.88 20.35
N ARG A 311 -3.59 8.83 21.15
CA ARG A 311 -2.53 8.37 22.08
C ARG A 311 -1.34 7.78 21.34
N LEU A 312 -1.61 7.05 20.27
CA LEU A 312 -0.58 6.48 19.39
C LEU A 312 0.18 7.59 18.66
N GLU A 313 -0.53 8.60 18.15
CA GLU A 313 0.07 9.79 17.55
C GLU A 313 0.91 10.58 18.57
N GLU A 314 0.45 10.72 19.82
CA GLU A 314 1.23 11.36 20.89
C GLU A 314 2.56 10.62 21.13
N ILE A 315 2.56 9.29 21.14
CA ILE A 315 3.79 8.48 21.28
C ILE A 315 4.67 8.59 20.04
N GLU A 316 4.11 8.61 18.83
CA GLU A 316 4.86 8.75 17.58
C GLU A 316 5.59 10.08 17.40
N ASN A 317 5.11 11.15 18.04
CA ASN A 317 5.62 12.49 17.84
C ASN A 317 6.59 12.96 18.94
N VAL A 318 6.82 12.16 19.99
CA VAL A 318 7.79 12.47 21.05
C VAL A 318 9.10 11.73 20.82
N GLU A 319 10.18 12.26 21.40
CA GLU A 319 11.44 11.53 21.49
C GLU A 319 11.28 10.31 22.41
N PHE A 320 12.05 9.26 22.15
CA PHE A 320 11.82 7.98 22.84
C PHE A 320 11.99 8.07 24.37
N ASN A 321 12.91 8.90 24.85
CA ASN A 321 13.12 9.15 26.27
C ASN A 321 11.91 9.81 26.98
N GLU A 322 11.00 10.42 26.21
CA GLU A 322 9.76 11.03 26.72
C GLU A 322 8.54 10.10 26.65
N VAL A 323 8.67 8.88 26.10
CA VAL A 323 7.56 7.93 25.91
C VAL A 323 7.06 7.34 27.24
N LYS A 324 7.94 7.21 28.25
CA LYS A 324 7.61 6.57 29.54
C LYS A 324 6.30 7.04 30.19
N PRO A 325 6.04 8.36 30.38
CA PRO A 325 4.78 8.83 30.95
C PRO A 325 3.53 8.55 30.09
N LEU A 326 3.69 8.28 28.79
CA LEU A 326 2.59 8.04 27.85
C LEU A 326 2.12 6.57 27.83
N ILE A 327 2.95 5.65 28.33
CA ILE A 327 2.66 4.20 28.38
C ILE A 327 1.39 3.89 29.18
N SER A 328 1.28 4.43 30.40
CA SER A 328 0.14 4.14 31.28
C SER A 328 -1.19 4.66 30.73
N PRO A 329 -1.27 5.91 30.22
CA PRO A 329 -2.43 6.40 29.47
C PRO A 329 -2.80 5.55 28.25
N LEU A 330 -1.82 5.08 27.47
CA LEU A 330 -2.07 4.22 26.31
C LEU A 330 -2.74 2.91 26.74
N LEU A 331 -2.11 2.16 27.65
CA LEU A 331 -2.64 0.88 28.11
C LEU A 331 -3.99 1.02 28.83
N HIS A 332 -4.21 2.14 29.52
CA HIS A 332 -5.52 2.45 30.09
C HIS A 332 -6.60 2.55 29.01
N MET A 333 -6.32 3.22 27.88
CA MET A 333 -7.25 3.30 26.76
C MET A 333 -7.48 1.92 26.11
N VAL A 334 -6.43 1.10 25.99
CA VAL A 334 -6.55 -0.28 25.48
C VAL A 334 -7.49 -1.12 26.36
N CYS A 335 -7.36 -1.01 27.69
CA CYS A 335 -8.24 -1.70 28.64
C CYS A 335 -9.68 -1.16 28.58
N LEU A 336 -9.87 0.15 28.40
CA LEU A 336 -11.19 0.73 28.19
C LEU A 336 -11.83 0.18 26.91
N THR A 337 -11.12 0.15 25.79
CA THR A 337 -11.61 -0.42 24.53
C THR A 337 -12.02 -1.88 24.71
N TRP A 338 -11.22 -2.67 25.42
CA TRP A 338 -11.54 -4.05 25.78
C TRP A 338 -12.83 -4.19 26.62
N ALA A 339 -13.00 -3.35 27.65
CA ALA A 339 -14.14 -3.45 28.56
C ALA A 339 -15.46 -2.90 27.96
N THR A 340 -15.36 -1.97 27.02
CA THR A 340 -16.51 -1.24 26.46
C THR A 340 -17.01 -1.78 25.14
N SER A 341 -16.12 -2.29 24.27
CA SER A 341 -16.52 -2.88 22.99
C SER A 341 -17.16 -4.25 23.20
N ASN A 342 -18.26 -4.48 22.49
CA ASN A 342 -18.95 -5.77 22.53
C ASN A 342 -18.28 -6.81 21.64
N TYR A 343 -17.55 -6.35 20.61
CA TYR A 343 -16.98 -7.22 19.58
C TYR A 343 -15.44 -7.26 19.61
N TYR A 344 -14.75 -6.21 20.05
CA TYR A 344 -13.28 -6.20 20.09
C TYR A 344 -12.70 -7.05 21.23
N ASN A 345 -13.52 -7.39 22.22
CA ASN A 345 -13.16 -8.11 23.45
C ASN A 345 -12.88 -9.61 23.24
N THR A 346 -12.06 -9.92 22.24
CA THR A 346 -11.58 -11.27 21.89
C THR A 346 -10.06 -11.33 21.97
N PRO A 347 -9.47 -12.42 22.52
CA PRO A 347 -8.02 -12.55 22.68
C PRO A 347 -7.24 -12.35 21.39
N ALA A 348 -7.71 -12.89 20.26
CA ALA A 348 -7.02 -12.77 18.98
C ALA A 348 -6.82 -11.31 18.54
N ARG A 349 -7.84 -10.45 18.71
CA ARG A 349 -7.79 -9.03 18.30
C ARG A 349 -6.90 -8.20 19.20
N ILE A 350 -7.01 -8.38 20.51
CA ILE A 350 -6.21 -7.60 21.46
C ILE A 350 -4.73 -7.97 21.36
N ILE A 351 -4.41 -9.24 21.08
CA ILE A 351 -3.02 -9.68 20.83
C ILE A 351 -2.44 -8.95 19.62
N VAL A 352 -3.19 -8.84 18.51
CA VAL A 352 -2.75 -8.10 17.31
C VAL A 352 -2.39 -6.66 17.67
N LEU A 353 -3.30 -5.92 18.29
CA LEU A 353 -3.04 -4.53 18.68
C LEU A 353 -1.84 -4.39 19.61
N LEU A 354 -1.70 -5.28 20.60
CA LEU A 354 -0.58 -5.23 21.55
C LEU A 354 0.76 -5.58 20.87
N GLN A 355 0.78 -6.54 19.94
CA GLN A 355 1.96 -6.86 19.13
C GLN A 355 2.35 -5.66 18.26
N GLU A 356 1.38 -5.00 17.63
CA GLU A 356 1.62 -3.79 16.85
C GLU A 356 2.17 -2.65 17.74
N ILE A 357 1.67 -2.48 18.96
CA ILE A 357 2.20 -1.49 19.91
C ILE A 357 3.65 -1.82 20.27
N CYS A 358 3.98 -3.10 20.49
CA CYS A 358 5.36 -3.54 20.69
C CYS A 358 6.23 -3.18 19.48
N ASN A 359 5.71 -3.37 18.26
CA ASN A 359 6.44 -3.07 17.03
C ASN A 359 6.74 -1.57 16.90
N LEU A 360 5.78 -0.71 17.23
CA LEU A 360 5.99 0.74 17.28
C LEU A 360 7.07 1.12 18.28
N LEU A 361 7.01 0.58 19.51
CA LEU A 361 8.01 0.87 20.55
C LEU A 361 9.41 0.39 20.14
N ILE A 362 9.52 -0.80 19.52
CA ILE A 362 10.80 -1.29 18.98
C ILE A 362 11.31 -0.34 17.90
N GLN A 363 10.46 0.07 16.96
CA GLN A 363 10.87 0.97 15.88
C GLN A 363 11.38 2.31 16.43
N GLN A 364 10.70 2.90 17.42
CA GLN A 364 11.17 4.16 18.02
C GLN A 364 12.46 3.99 18.81
N ALA A 365 12.58 2.92 19.59
CA ALA A 365 13.81 2.59 20.30
C ALA A 365 14.99 2.43 19.32
N TRP A 366 14.75 1.75 18.20
CA TRP A 366 15.75 1.56 17.14
C TRP A 366 16.20 2.89 16.55
N ASN A 367 15.26 3.79 16.25
CA ASN A 367 15.56 5.12 15.71
C ASN A 367 16.29 6.00 16.73
N TYR A 368 15.97 5.88 18.02
CA TYR A 368 16.61 6.65 19.09
C TYR A 368 18.05 6.20 19.37
N LEU A 369 18.31 4.88 19.26
CA LEU A 369 19.63 4.31 19.53
C LEU A 369 20.62 4.50 18.37
N THR A 370 20.12 4.63 17.13
CA THR A 370 20.93 4.70 15.90
C THR A 370 21.99 3.59 15.84
N PRO A 371 21.64 2.37 15.36
CA PRO A 371 22.51 1.20 15.50
C PRO A 371 23.91 1.34 14.89
N GLU A 372 24.08 2.18 13.88
CA GLU A 372 25.38 2.46 13.25
C GLU A 372 26.35 3.18 14.19
N ASP A 373 25.82 3.98 15.10
CA ASP A 373 26.59 4.86 15.98
C ASP A 373 26.74 4.29 17.39
N ILE A 374 25.91 3.32 17.79
CA ILE A 374 25.87 2.85 19.18
C ILE A 374 27.21 2.27 19.67
N LEU A 375 27.94 1.54 18.83
CA LEU A 375 29.26 0.99 19.15
C LEU A 375 30.42 1.91 18.76
N LYS A 376 30.18 2.89 17.87
CA LYS A 376 31.20 3.83 17.36
C LYS A 376 31.27 5.14 18.14
N GLY A 377 30.16 5.52 18.77
CA GLY A 377 30.04 6.72 19.58
C GLY A 377 30.72 6.59 20.94
N GLU A 378 30.53 7.60 21.79
CA GLU A 378 31.06 7.59 23.15
C GLU A 378 30.34 6.51 23.98
N ALA A 379 31.10 5.51 24.46
CA ALA A 379 30.52 4.35 25.14
C ALA A 379 29.68 4.71 26.38
N GLU A 380 29.99 5.82 27.06
CA GLU A 380 29.24 6.29 28.23
C GLU A 380 27.86 6.83 27.83
N GLU A 381 27.80 7.62 26.76
CA GLU A 381 26.54 8.13 26.20
C GLU A 381 25.70 6.98 25.64
N SER A 382 26.29 6.09 24.83
CA SER A 382 25.62 4.93 24.26
C SER A 382 25.05 4.01 25.33
N LEU A 383 25.82 3.73 26.40
CA LEU A 383 25.35 2.92 27.52
C LEU A 383 24.18 3.57 28.25
N GLY A 384 24.24 4.89 28.44
CA GLY A 384 23.14 5.68 29.01
C GLY A 384 21.85 5.51 28.21
N LYS A 385 21.92 5.66 26.87
CA LYS A 385 20.77 5.48 25.97
C LYS A 385 20.22 4.05 26.00
N VAL A 386 21.08 3.03 25.96
CA VAL A 386 20.65 1.61 26.02
C VAL A 386 19.90 1.31 27.32
N ARG A 387 20.41 1.77 28.46
CA ARG A 387 19.77 1.61 29.78
C ARG A 387 18.43 2.32 29.85
N GLU A 388 18.35 3.52 29.30
CA GLU A 388 17.09 4.26 29.22
C GLU A 388 16.06 3.49 28.40
N VAL A 389 16.47 2.95 27.24
CA VAL A 389 15.58 2.14 26.39
C VAL A 389 15.10 0.88 27.11
N LEU A 390 16.01 0.12 27.71
CA LEU A 390 15.67 -1.07 28.51
C LEU A 390 14.69 -0.73 29.63
N GLY A 391 14.89 0.40 30.31
CA GLY A 391 14.02 0.87 31.39
C GLY A 391 12.60 1.22 30.89
N ILE A 392 12.47 1.86 29.73
CA ILE A 392 11.18 2.24 29.14
C ILE A 392 10.40 1.01 28.67
N LEU A 393 11.07 0.10 27.94
CA LEU A 393 10.45 -1.14 27.46
C LEU A 393 10.06 -2.09 28.60
N SER A 394 10.88 -2.17 29.65
CA SER A 394 10.54 -2.92 30.87
C SER A 394 9.35 -2.29 31.61
N CYS A 395 9.28 -0.95 31.66
CA CYS A 395 8.13 -0.22 32.22
C CYS A 395 6.83 -0.52 31.45
N PHE A 396 6.89 -0.65 30.11
CA PHE A 396 5.75 -1.08 29.31
C PHE A 396 5.25 -2.48 29.71
N LYS A 397 6.15 -3.47 29.80
CA LYS A 397 5.79 -4.83 30.24
C LYS A 397 5.21 -4.87 31.65
N GLN A 398 5.82 -4.15 32.59
CA GLN A 398 5.31 -4.06 33.95
C GLN A 398 3.91 -3.44 33.99
N THR A 399 3.71 -2.32 33.29
CA THR A 399 2.40 -1.65 33.23
C THR A 399 1.35 -2.54 32.58
N PHE A 400 1.72 -3.34 31.58
CA PHE A 400 0.82 -4.33 30.98
C PHE A 400 0.35 -5.37 31.99
N GLU A 401 1.26 -6.00 32.74
CA GLU A 401 0.89 -7.02 33.73
C GLU A 401 0.06 -6.41 34.87
N GLU A 402 0.41 -5.20 35.35
CA GLU A 402 -0.39 -4.47 36.33
C GLU A 402 -1.82 -4.20 35.82
N ARG A 403 -1.98 -3.83 34.54
CA ARG A 403 -3.29 -3.59 33.93
C ARG A 403 -4.07 -4.88 33.73
N ARG A 404 -3.39 -5.97 33.38
CA ARG A 404 -3.97 -7.30 33.24
C ARG A 404 -4.54 -7.82 34.56
N GLU A 405 -3.80 -7.70 35.66
CA GLU A 405 -4.27 -8.09 37.00
C GLU A 405 -5.47 -7.24 37.46
N ASN A 406 -5.47 -5.95 37.12
CA ASN A 406 -6.52 -5.00 37.52
C ASN A 406 -7.61 -4.83 36.45
N LEU A 407 -7.70 -5.70 35.46
CA LEU A 407 -8.61 -5.54 34.32
C LEU A 407 -10.08 -5.52 34.74
N HIS A 408 -10.42 -6.26 35.81
CA HIS A 408 -11.76 -6.28 36.41
C HIS A 408 -12.27 -4.88 36.82
N THR A 409 -11.38 -3.93 37.13
CA THR A 409 -11.74 -2.57 37.55
C THR A 409 -12.38 -1.72 36.45
N TYR A 410 -12.21 -2.11 35.18
CA TYR A 410 -12.77 -1.43 34.02
C TYR A 410 -14.22 -1.84 33.71
N PHE A 411 -14.70 -2.93 34.32
CA PHE A 411 -16.05 -3.44 34.13
C PHE A 411 -17.01 -2.87 35.16
N LYS A 412 -18.28 -2.71 34.78
CA LYS A 412 -19.32 -2.25 35.71
C LYS A 412 -19.63 -3.35 36.75
N PRO A 413 -19.98 -2.98 38.00
CA PRO A 413 -20.41 -3.95 39.00
C PRO A 413 -21.56 -4.83 38.48
N GLY A 414 -21.40 -6.15 38.53
CA GLY A 414 -22.39 -7.12 38.06
C GLY A 414 -22.30 -7.49 36.57
N GLN A 415 -21.38 -6.88 35.80
CA GLN A 415 -21.04 -7.32 34.45
C GLN A 415 -20.08 -8.51 34.52
N GLY A 416 -20.25 -9.49 33.62
CA GLY A 416 -19.27 -10.56 33.46
C GLY A 416 -17.93 -10.00 32.99
N VAL A 417 -16.88 -10.18 33.79
CA VAL A 417 -15.52 -9.74 33.46
C VAL A 417 -14.94 -10.70 32.44
N LYS A 418 -14.52 -10.18 31.29
CA LYS A 418 -13.71 -10.93 30.33
C LYS A 418 -12.24 -10.62 30.60
N GLU A 419 -11.49 -11.62 31.03
CA GLU A 419 -10.06 -11.47 31.32
C GLU A 419 -9.21 -11.63 30.04
N TRP A 420 -7.95 -11.21 30.11
CA TRP A 420 -6.95 -11.54 29.10
C TRP A 420 -6.39 -12.94 29.37
N ASP A 421 -7.01 -13.94 28.75
CA ASP A 421 -6.76 -15.37 28.94
C ASP A 421 -5.76 -15.96 27.93
N PHE A 422 -4.68 -15.22 27.63
CA PHE A 422 -3.63 -15.65 26.70
C PHE A 422 -2.23 -15.54 27.33
N GLN A 423 -1.26 -16.29 26.79
CA GLN A 423 0.12 -16.24 27.30
C GLN A 423 0.80 -14.93 26.88
N SER A 424 1.54 -14.28 27.79
CA SER A 424 2.25 -13.02 27.50
C SER A 424 3.25 -13.16 26.35
N LEU A 425 3.79 -14.36 26.11
CA LEU A 425 4.65 -14.66 24.95
C LEU A 425 3.97 -14.38 23.60
N MET A 426 2.65 -14.55 23.50
CA MET A 426 1.90 -14.25 22.27
C MET A 426 1.99 -12.76 21.92
N VAL A 427 2.18 -11.88 22.90
CA VAL A 427 2.35 -10.44 22.68
C VAL A 427 3.83 -10.07 22.57
N PHE A 428 4.65 -10.60 23.47
CA PHE A 428 6.00 -10.08 23.70
C PHE A 428 7.12 -10.83 22.98
N ALA A 429 6.87 -11.93 22.25
CA ALA A 429 7.94 -12.74 21.67
C ALA A 429 9.04 -11.92 20.93
N ARG A 430 8.63 -10.97 20.08
CA ARG A 430 9.56 -10.08 19.37
C ARG A 430 10.23 -9.06 20.31
N LEU A 431 9.46 -8.44 21.20
CA LEU A 431 9.98 -7.50 22.19
C LEU A 431 11.01 -8.14 23.13
N ASP A 432 10.77 -9.38 23.57
CA ASP A 432 11.67 -10.16 24.40
C ASP A 432 12.95 -10.55 23.66
N GLY A 433 12.86 -10.78 22.34
CA GLY A 433 14.03 -10.92 21.47
C GLY A 433 14.88 -9.64 21.44
N PHE A 434 14.22 -8.50 21.25
CA PHE A 434 14.87 -7.19 21.20
C PHE A 434 15.49 -6.78 22.55
N LEU A 435 14.78 -6.98 23.67
CA LEU A 435 15.28 -6.73 25.02
C LEU A 435 16.56 -7.53 25.31
N ARG A 436 16.55 -8.86 25.04
CA ARG A 436 17.75 -9.69 25.21
C ARG A 436 18.92 -9.21 24.36
N ARG A 437 18.64 -8.67 23.17
CA ARG A 437 19.68 -8.10 22.31
C ARG A 437 20.26 -6.82 22.91
N LEU A 438 19.41 -5.95 23.44
CA LEU A 438 19.84 -4.74 24.13
C LEU A 438 20.65 -5.04 25.41
N GLU A 439 20.26 -6.05 26.19
CA GLU A 439 21.02 -6.49 27.37
C GLU A 439 22.45 -6.93 26.99
N MET A 440 22.62 -7.69 25.90
CA MET A 440 23.96 -8.06 25.41
C MET A 440 24.79 -6.84 24.97
N VAL A 441 24.15 -5.84 24.37
CA VAL A 441 24.84 -4.59 23.98
C VAL A 441 25.18 -3.75 25.21
N GLU A 442 24.31 -3.72 26.22
CA GLU A 442 24.57 -3.08 27.50
C GLU A 442 25.81 -3.69 28.17
N ASP A 443 25.88 -5.02 28.27
CA ASP A 443 27.00 -5.74 28.86
C ASP A 443 28.32 -5.44 28.12
N LEU A 444 28.28 -5.40 26.78
CA LEU A 444 29.42 -5.07 25.95
C LEU A 444 29.92 -3.64 26.22
N LEU A 445 29.03 -2.65 26.21
CA LEU A 445 29.37 -1.24 26.44
C LEU A 445 29.86 -0.99 27.88
N ALA A 446 29.24 -1.65 28.87
CA ALA A 446 29.68 -1.58 30.26
C ALA A 446 31.10 -2.14 30.42
N THR A 447 31.38 -3.29 29.80
CA THR A 447 32.72 -3.89 29.79
C THR A 447 33.73 -2.98 29.10
N ALA A 448 33.36 -2.38 27.96
CA ALA A 448 34.22 -1.44 27.25
C ALA A 448 34.59 -0.21 28.10
N LEU A 449 33.62 0.37 28.80
CA LEU A 449 33.86 1.49 29.71
C LEU A 449 34.79 1.13 30.88
N ASP A 450 34.64 -0.07 31.44
CA ASP A 450 35.51 -0.52 32.52
C ASP A 450 36.96 -0.73 32.05
N ILE A 451 37.14 -1.27 30.85
CA ILE A 451 38.47 -1.47 30.26
C ILE A 451 39.09 -0.13 29.80
N MET A 452 38.29 0.82 29.31
CA MET A 452 38.77 2.16 28.95
C MET A 452 39.38 2.93 30.13
N LYS A 453 39.02 2.60 31.38
CA LYS A 453 39.65 3.19 32.58
C LYS A 453 41.12 2.79 32.72
N LEU A 454 41.55 1.66 32.13
CA LEU A 454 42.92 1.15 32.20
C LEU A 454 43.93 2.10 31.54
N GLU A 455 43.51 2.87 30.53
CA GLU A 455 44.36 3.86 29.84
C GLU A 455 45.01 4.86 30.81
N LYS A 456 44.31 5.20 31.88
CA LYS A 456 44.72 6.24 32.84
C LYS A 456 45.43 5.67 34.07
N ILE A 457 45.67 4.35 34.13
CA ILE A 457 46.28 3.71 35.30
C ILE A 457 47.80 3.72 35.19
N GLU A 458 48.44 4.43 36.13
CA GLU A 458 49.90 4.42 36.28
C GLU A 458 50.29 3.83 37.64
N PHE A 459 51.19 2.83 37.61
CA PHE A 459 51.77 2.28 38.83
C PHE A 459 53.06 3.01 39.19
N SER A 460 53.13 3.48 40.43
CA SER A 460 54.35 4.05 41.01
C SER A 460 55.21 2.99 41.69
N GLY A 461 56.53 3.20 41.76
CA GLY A 461 57.49 2.34 42.47
C GLY A 461 58.44 1.55 41.57
N ILE A 462 59.27 0.69 42.17
CA ILE A 462 60.42 0.03 41.52
C ILE A 462 59.97 -0.89 40.36
N ARG A 463 58.77 -1.48 40.46
CA ARG A 463 58.16 -2.31 39.40
C ARG A 463 57.05 -1.57 38.62
N GLY A 464 56.81 -0.30 38.94
CA GLY A 464 55.70 0.48 38.41
C GLY A 464 55.71 0.55 36.88
N LYS A 465 56.87 0.85 36.28
CA LYS A 465 57.05 0.90 34.83
C LYS A 465 56.67 -0.40 34.11
N ALA A 466 57.05 -1.56 34.67
CA ALA A 466 56.75 -2.85 34.06
C ALA A 466 55.26 -3.20 34.12
N LEU A 467 54.61 -2.86 35.25
CA LEU A 467 53.17 -3.08 35.44
C LEU A 467 52.33 -2.13 34.58
N SER A 468 52.68 -0.84 34.51
CA SER A 468 52.00 0.10 33.61
C SER A 468 52.10 -0.33 32.16
N GLN A 469 53.25 -0.89 31.72
CA GLN A 469 53.40 -1.38 30.37
C GLN A 469 52.56 -2.64 30.08
N GLN A 470 52.36 -3.52 31.07
CA GLN A 470 51.44 -4.66 30.94
C GLN A 470 49.99 -4.20 30.80
N VAL A 471 49.56 -3.21 31.59
CA VAL A 471 48.19 -2.66 31.51
C VAL A 471 47.97 -1.93 30.18
N LEU A 472 48.96 -1.21 29.68
CA LEU A 472 48.87 -0.57 28.36
C LEU A 472 48.72 -1.61 27.25
N SER A 473 49.47 -2.71 27.30
CA SER A 473 49.34 -3.82 26.33
C SER A 473 47.95 -4.45 26.35
N MET A 474 47.35 -4.65 27.53
CA MET A 474 45.98 -5.17 27.65
C MET A 474 44.95 -4.20 27.05
N TYR A 475 45.15 -2.90 27.24
CA TYR A 475 44.29 -1.87 26.68
C TYR A 475 44.38 -1.81 25.15
N GLU A 476 45.59 -1.87 24.59
CA GLU A 476 45.81 -1.90 23.13
C GLU A 476 45.17 -3.15 22.49
N GLU A 477 45.32 -4.33 23.10
CA GLU A 477 44.68 -5.57 22.64
C GLU A 477 43.15 -5.47 22.64
N PHE A 478 42.57 -4.89 23.70
CA PHE A 478 41.13 -4.64 23.74
C PHE A 478 40.67 -3.66 22.65
N GLN A 479 41.42 -2.58 22.41
CA GLN A 479 41.06 -1.61 21.37
C GLN A 479 41.02 -2.26 19.98
N GLU A 480 41.95 -3.16 19.66
CA GLU A 480 41.94 -3.88 18.39
C GLU A 480 40.68 -4.74 18.24
N VAL A 481 40.31 -5.50 19.27
CA VAL A 481 39.10 -6.34 19.27
C VAL A 481 37.83 -5.50 19.19
N TYR A 482 37.73 -4.44 19.99
CA TYR A 482 36.58 -3.53 20.01
C TYR A 482 36.41 -2.83 18.66
N LYS A 483 37.51 -2.41 18.03
CA LYS A 483 37.48 -1.81 16.69
C LYS A 483 36.96 -2.78 15.63
N VAL A 484 37.38 -4.05 15.69
CA VAL A 484 36.84 -5.08 14.79
C VAL A 484 35.33 -5.23 14.98
N LEU A 485 34.81 -5.15 16.21
CA LEU A 485 33.37 -5.21 16.48
C LEU A 485 32.62 -3.97 15.98
N SER A 486 33.18 -2.77 16.18
CA SER A 486 32.56 -1.49 15.78
C SER A 486 32.59 -1.24 14.28
N ASP A 487 33.59 -1.75 13.57
CA ASP A 487 33.79 -1.53 12.13
C ASP A 487 32.97 -2.48 11.25
N ARG A 488 32.33 -3.51 11.83
CA ARG A 488 31.50 -4.41 11.02
C ARG A 488 30.24 -3.69 10.52
N SER A 489 29.80 -4.07 9.32
CA SER A 489 28.64 -3.47 8.64
C SER A 489 27.28 -4.06 9.02
N TYR A 490 27.23 -5.01 9.96
CA TYR A 490 25.95 -5.59 10.40
C TYR A 490 25.32 -4.73 11.49
N ASP A 491 23.99 -4.63 11.46
CA ASP A 491 23.24 -3.96 12.51
C ASP A 491 23.36 -4.77 13.82
N CYS A 492 23.95 -4.15 14.83
CA CYS A 492 24.16 -4.79 16.12
C CYS A 492 22.87 -4.97 16.92
N LEU A 493 21.74 -4.37 16.55
CA LEU A 493 20.44 -4.52 17.19
C LEU A 493 19.52 -5.53 16.47
N ASP A 494 19.92 -6.02 15.30
CA ASP A 494 19.12 -6.98 14.53
C ASP A 494 19.09 -8.39 15.14
N THR A 495 17.88 -8.82 15.50
CA THR A 495 17.59 -10.12 16.08
C THR A 495 17.65 -11.27 15.08
N ASN A 496 17.59 -11.00 13.77
CA ASN A 496 17.62 -12.01 12.72
C ASN A 496 19.05 -12.45 12.35
N ASN A 497 20.07 -11.71 12.80
CA ASN A 497 21.48 -12.00 12.51
C ASN A 497 22.06 -13.19 13.31
N MET A 498 21.24 -13.96 14.04
CA MET A 498 21.66 -15.17 14.76
C MET A 498 21.93 -16.40 13.87
N VAL A 499 22.55 -16.22 12.69
CA VAL A 499 23.25 -17.30 11.97
C VAL A 499 24.77 -17.25 12.24
N GLY A 500 25.27 -16.25 12.95
CA GLY A 500 26.69 -16.11 13.34
C GLY A 500 27.03 -16.59 14.75
N GLY A 501 26.45 -17.70 15.23
CA GLY A 501 26.70 -18.26 16.57
C GLY A 501 28.12 -18.77 16.84
N THR A 502 29.06 -18.62 15.90
CA THR A 502 30.45 -19.09 16.06
C THR A 502 31.46 -17.96 16.32
N GLY A 503 31.06 -16.69 16.28
CA GLY A 503 32.02 -15.57 16.37
C GLY A 503 32.22 -14.96 17.75
N LEU A 504 31.36 -15.27 18.73
CA LEU A 504 31.39 -14.67 20.09
C LEU A 504 31.85 -15.64 21.18
N GLN A 505 32.19 -16.88 20.83
CA GLN A 505 32.72 -17.89 21.77
C GLN A 505 34.15 -18.34 21.44
N GLU A 506 34.72 -17.89 20.32
CA GLU A 506 36.10 -18.16 19.95
C GLU A 506 36.79 -16.83 19.67
N ASN A 507 37.26 -16.17 20.73
CA ASN A 507 38.53 -15.44 20.81
C ASN A 507 38.75 -14.95 22.24
#